data_AF-A0A8C9PB14-F1
#
_entry.id   AF-A0A8C9PB14-F1
#
_cell.length_a   1.000
_cell.length_b   1.000
_cell.length_c   1.000
_cell.angle_alpha   90.00
_cell.angle_beta   90.00
_cell.angle_gamma   90.00
#
_symmetry.space_group_name_H-M   'P 1'
#
loop_
_entity.id
_entity.type
_entity.pdbx_description
1 polymer ?
#
loop_
_entity_poly.entity_id
_entity_poly.type
_entity_poly.pdbx_seq_one_letter_code
_entity_poly.pdbx_strand_id
1 'polypeptide(L)'
;MACLKDQLIVNLLKEEQVPQNKITVVGVGAVGMACAISILMKDLADEFALIFMEDKLKGEMMDLQHGSLFLRTPKIVSAKTIIFGH
;
A
#
# COMPACT_ATOMS: atom_id res chain seq x y z
N MET A 1 -24.31 20.58 -2.05
CA MET A 1 -23.82 20.29 -0.69
C MET A 1 -22.34 20.03 -0.78
N ALA A 2 -21.51 20.91 -0.23
CA ALA A 2 -20.06 20.69 -0.16
C ALA A 2 -19.77 19.60 0.90
N CYS A 3 -18.82 18.71 0.65
CA CYS A 3 -18.46 17.67 1.60
C CYS A 3 -17.76 18.31 2.81
N LEU A 4 -17.86 17.72 4.00
CA LEU A 4 -17.15 18.21 5.20
C LEU A 4 -15.64 18.36 4.97
N LYS A 5 -15.08 17.52 4.09
CA LYS A 5 -13.67 17.61 3.67
C LYS A 5 -13.34 18.97 3.01
N ASP A 6 -14.21 19.45 2.12
CA ASP A 6 -13.99 20.71 1.38
C ASP A 6 -14.19 21.94 2.27
N GLN A 7 -14.94 21.80 3.36
CA GLN A 7 -15.15 22.86 4.37
C GLN A 7 -13.97 22.98 5.32
N LEU A 8 -13.30 21.86 5.62
CA LEU A 8 -12.19 21.78 6.58
C LEU A 8 -10.82 21.93 5.92
N ILE A 9 -10.67 21.48 4.67
CA ILE A 9 -9.39 21.40 3.98
C ILE A 9 -9.51 22.17 2.66
N VAL A 10 -8.72 23.24 2.54
CA VAL A 10 -8.58 23.96 1.28
C VAL A 10 -7.48 23.29 0.46
N ASN A 11 -7.86 22.54 -0.57
CA ASN A 11 -6.91 21.90 -1.48
C ASN A 11 -6.25 22.95 -2.39
N LEU A 12 -5.05 23.40 -2.00
CA LEU A 12 -4.30 24.43 -2.73
C LEU A 12 -3.73 23.91 -4.06
N LEU A 13 -3.43 22.61 -4.15
CA LEU A 13 -2.96 21.94 -5.37
C LEU A 13 -3.69 20.61 -5.53
N LYS A 14 -3.84 20.15 -6.78
CA LYS A 14 -4.37 18.83 -7.10
C LYS A 14 -3.26 17.82 -6.81
N GLU A 15 -3.46 16.96 -5.79
CA GLU A 15 -2.46 15.98 -5.39
C GLU A 15 -2.30 14.89 -6.46
N GLU A 16 -1.43 15.15 -7.44
CA GLU A 16 -0.76 14.08 -8.16
C GLU A 16 0.50 13.73 -7.37
N GLN A 17 0.31 13.03 -6.23
CA GLN A 17 1.43 12.52 -5.45
C GLN A 17 2.11 11.42 -6.25
N VAL A 18 3.18 11.79 -6.96
CA VAL A 18 4.10 10.82 -7.56
C VAL A 18 4.94 10.26 -6.42
N PRO A 19 4.83 8.96 -6.10
CA PRO A 19 5.64 8.37 -5.04
C PRO A 19 7.13 8.44 -5.43
N GLN A 20 7.97 8.98 -4.55
CA GLN A 20 9.41 9.06 -4.80
C GLN A 20 10.06 7.69 -4.57
N ASN A 21 9.72 7.04 -3.45
CA ASN A 21 10.25 5.72 -3.11
C ASN A 21 9.14 4.68 -3.17
N LYS A 22 8.97 4.09 -4.37
CA LYS A 22 8.04 2.97 -4.57
C LYS A 22 8.76 1.63 -4.44
N ILE A 23 8.32 0.80 -3.50
CA ILE A 23 8.84 -0.56 -3.31
C ILE A 23 7.75 -1.57 -3.63
N THR A 24 8.10 -2.61 -4.39
CA THR A 24 7.18 -3.68 -4.77
C THR A 24 7.70 -5.02 -4.24
N VAL A 25 6.83 -5.78 -3.56
CA VAL A 25 7.10 -7.14 -3.10
C VAL A 25 6.22 -8.12 -3.88
N VAL A 26 6.85 -9.10 -4.52
CA VAL A 26 6.17 -10.16 -5.27
C VAL A 26 6.13 -11.42 -4.40
N GLY A 27 4.92 -11.87 -4.05
CA GLY A 27 4.68 -13.02 -3.20
C GLY A 27 4.49 -12.65 -1.72
N VAL A 28 3.29 -12.85 -1.19
CA VAL A 28 2.92 -12.57 0.22
C VAL A 28 3.00 -13.80 1.12
N GLY A 29 4.01 -14.64 0.91
CA GLY A 29 4.33 -15.72 1.87
C GLY A 29 4.87 -15.15 3.19
N ALA A 30 5.19 -16.02 4.15
CA ALA A 30 5.76 -15.61 5.44
C ALA A 30 7.01 -14.71 5.28
N VAL A 31 7.88 -15.03 4.31
CA VAL A 31 9.07 -14.23 3.99
C VAL A 31 8.71 -12.88 3.36
N GLY A 32 7.75 -12.87 2.44
CA GLY A 32 7.30 -11.65 1.76
C GLY A 32 6.67 -10.65 2.73
N MET A 33 5.84 -11.13 3.66
CA MET A 33 5.23 -10.30 4.70
C MET A 33 6.25 -9.81 5.73
N ALA A 34 7.19 -10.64 6.16
CA ALA A 34 8.27 -10.20 7.04
C ALA A 34 9.12 -9.09 6.39
N CYS A 35 9.39 -9.22 5.08
CA CYS A 35 10.11 -8.21 4.31
C CYS A 35 9.29 -6.91 4.17
N ALA A 36 8.00 -7.04 3.84
CA ALA A 36 7.06 -5.92 3.74
C ALA A 36 7.02 -5.11 5.05
N ILE A 37 6.79 -5.78 6.17
CA ILE A 37 6.73 -5.14 7.49
C ILE A 37 8.07 -4.51 7.84
N SER A 38 9.20 -5.18 7.56
CA SER A 38 10.53 -4.63 7.86
C SER A 38 10.83 -3.35 7.07
N ILE A 39 10.40 -3.28 5.82
CA ILE A 39 10.53 -2.10 4.95
C ILE A 39 9.66 -0.95 5.49
N LEU A 40 8.42 -1.28 5.87
CA LEU A 40 7.44 -0.32 6.39
C LEU A 40 7.87 0.22 7.77
N MET A 41 8.42 -0.62 8.66
CA MET A 41 8.95 -0.19 9.96
C MET A 41 10.20 0.68 9.84
N LYS A 42 11.01 0.49 8.80
CA LYS A 42 12.24 1.26 8.54
C LYS A 42 11.99 2.56 7.77
N ASP A 43 10.75 2.86 7.42
CA ASP A 43 10.36 4.07 6.71
C ASP A 43 11.04 4.23 5.33
N LEU A 44 11.24 3.12 4.62
CA LEU A 44 12.00 3.10 3.37
C LEU A 44 11.14 3.30 2.11
N ALA A 45 9.81 3.29 2.22
CA ALA A 45 8.88 3.37 1.09
C ALA A 45 7.73 4.32 1.36
N ASP A 46 7.48 5.24 0.42
CA ASP A 46 6.29 6.11 0.40
C ASP A 46 5.08 5.39 -0.21
N GLU A 47 5.33 4.52 -1.20
CA GLU A 47 4.34 3.67 -1.81
C GLU A 47 4.82 2.22 -1.77
N PHE A 48 3.95 1.33 -1.30
CA PHE A 48 4.25 -0.07 -1.13
C PHE A 48 3.28 -0.92 -1.94
N ALA A 49 3.79 -1.68 -2.90
CA ALA A 49 3.00 -2.50 -3.79
C ALA A 49 3.18 -4.00 -3.48
N LEU A 50 2.07 -4.73 -3.34
CA LEU A 50 2.03 -6.17 -3.08
C LEU A 50 1.46 -6.89 -4.29
N ILE A 51 2.22 -7.83 -4.84
CA ILE A 51 1.80 -8.63 -5.98
C ILE A 51 1.61 -10.09 -5.55
N PHE A 52 0.45 -10.68 -5.86
CA PHE A 52 0.17 -12.08 -5.49
C PHE A 52 -0.72 -12.83 -6.50
N MET A 53 -0.75 -14.16 -6.37
CA MET A 53 -1.50 -15.10 -7.20
C MET A 53 -2.86 -15.52 -6.62
N GLU A 54 -3.01 -15.59 -5.29
CA GLU A 54 -4.20 -16.18 -4.64
C GLU A 54 -5.12 -15.14 -3.96
N ASP A 55 -6.29 -15.58 -3.50
CA ASP A 55 -7.31 -14.74 -2.86
C ASP A 55 -6.93 -14.19 -1.47
N LYS A 56 -5.80 -14.66 -0.90
CA LYS A 56 -5.29 -14.19 0.40
C LYS A 56 -4.79 -12.74 0.37
N LEU A 57 -4.59 -12.17 -0.82
CA LEU A 57 -4.09 -10.79 -1.01
C LEU A 57 -4.92 -9.72 -0.29
N LYS A 58 -6.26 -9.88 -0.30
CA LYS A 58 -7.15 -8.90 0.32
C LYS A 58 -7.01 -8.86 1.84
N GLY A 59 -6.80 -10.02 2.47
CA GLY A 59 -6.60 -10.13 3.92
C GLY A 59 -5.32 -9.42 4.36
N GLU A 60 -4.20 -9.72 3.70
CA GLU A 60 -2.89 -9.11 4.01
C GLU A 60 -2.90 -7.59 3.74
N MET A 61 -3.57 -7.14 2.68
CA MET A 61 -3.71 -5.72 2.38
C MET A 61 -4.49 -4.98 3.48
N MET A 62 -5.61 -5.55 3.96
CA MET A 62 -6.40 -4.97 5.04
C MET A 62 -5.61 -4.94 6.35
N ASP A 63 -4.84 -5.98 6.65
CA ASP A 63 -3.98 -6.03 7.84
C ASP A 63 -2.95 -4.89 7.82
N LEU A 64 -2.25 -4.70 6.71
CA LEU A 64 -1.28 -3.60 6.58
C LEU A 64 -1.93 -2.21 6.57
N GLN A 65 -3.14 -2.07 6.01
CA GLN A 65 -3.88 -0.82 6.10
C GLN A 65 -4.33 -0.50 7.52
N HIS A 66 -4.78 -1.48 8.31
CA HIS A 66 -5.05 -1.27 9.74
C HIS A 66 -3.77 -0.97 10.51
N GLY A 67 -2.65 -1.57 10.09
CA GLY A 67 -1.31 -1.25 10.59
C GLY A 67 -0.76 0.12 10.15
N SER A 68 -1.41 0.83 9.21
CA SER A 68 -0.95 2.14 8.73
C SER A 68 -0.97 3.26 9.78
N LEU A 69 -1.52 3.01 10.96
CA LEU A 69 -1.36 3.91 12.09
C LEU A 69 0.05 3.83 12.69
N PHE A 70 0.68 2.65 12.60
CA PHE A 70 2.02 2.35 13.11
C PHE A 70 3.10 2.49 12.04
N LEU A 71 2.72 2.35 10.78
CA LEU A 71 3.57 2.46 9.60
C LEU A 71 3.26 3.81 8.97
N ARG A 72 4.22 4.69 8.67
CA ARG A 72 3.96 6.09 8.25
C ARG A 72 3.16 6.20 6.95
N THR A 73 1.84 6.01 7.02
CA THR A 73 0.82 6.09 5.95
C THR A 73 1.33 5.87 4.52
N PRO A 74 2.09 4.78 4.22
CA PRO A 74 2.51 4.55 2.87
C PRO A 74 1.29 4.11 2.07
N LYS A 75 1.21 4.54 0.81
CA LYS A 75 0.11 4.14 -0.06
C LYS A 75 0.28 2.67 -0.40
N ILE A 76 -0.59 1.82 0.15
CA ILE A 76 -0.53 0.37 -0.09
C ILE A 76 -1.38 0.02 -1.31
N VAL A 77 -0.73 -0.50 -2.35
CA VAL A 77 -1.36 -0.96 -3.58
C VAL A 77 -1.26 -2.47 -3.64
N SER A 78 -2.34 -3.17 -3.95
CA SER A 78 -2.30 -4.61 -4.21
C SER A 78 -2.66 -4.88 -5.66
N ALA A 79 -1.94 -5.80 -6.31
CA ALA A 79 -2.22 -6.22 -7.67
C ALA A 79 -2.21 -7.75 -7.75
N LYS A 80 -3.24 -8.30 -8.39
CA LYS A 80 -3.25 -9.71 -8.78
C LYS A 80 -2.46 -9.84 -10.07
N THR A 81 -1.41 -10.65 -10.07
CA THR A 81 -0.70 -10.98 -11.30
C THR A 81 -1.30 -12.27 -11.87
N ILE A 82 -1.56 -12.30 -13.18
CA ILE A 82 -1.97 -13.48 -13.95
C ILE A 82 -0.79 -13.82 -14.85
N ILE A 83 0.22 -14.46 -14.26
CA ILE A 83 1.29 -15.12 -15.02
C ILE A 83 1.26 -16.59 -14.57
N PHE A 84 1.16 -17.49 -15.56
CA PHE A 84 0.80 -18.92 -15.47
C PHE A 84 -0.70 -19.23 -15.59
N GLY A 85 -1.27 -18.86 -16.75
CA GLY A 85 -2.43 -19.52 -17.34
C GLY A 85 -2.03 -20.13 -18.69
N HIS A 86 -1.43 -21.32 -18.63
CA HIS A 86 -1.52 -22.37 -19.66
C HIS A 86 -1.87 -23.67 -18.94
#